data_AF-A0A6A7KBY5-F1
#
_entry.id   AF-A0A6A7KBY5-F1
#
_cell.length_a   1.000
_cell.length_b   1.000
_cell.length_c   1.000
_cell.angle_alpha   90.00
_cell.angle_beta   90.00
_cell.angle_gamma   90.00
#
_symmetry.space_group_name_H-M   'P 1'
#
loop_
_entity.id
_entity.type
_entity.pdbx_description
1 polymer ?
#
loop_
_entity_poly.entity_id
_entity_poly.type
_entity_poly.pdbx_seq_one_letter_code
_entity_poly.pdbx_strand_id
1 'polypeptide(L)'
;MNKKKLIVSTILLLVMWHVASLILNKNILPSPLKVVPHLLSIFNSKLIIHIFYSFSRIIFGILFGIAIGWPMGIIVGYFKKADDYISPIIYFIYPIPKIALLPIFMLLFGLGEFTKIFIIFLIVLFQIIVNIRDCIKDLDPTLYYPLNALGSKDSQIIQHILIPASLPSLFSSVRISLGTSIAILFFSETFGTTYGLGYFIMDSMLRINYVEMYSGIVVLSLLGLFLFILIDIISNKYLKWQ
;
A
#
# COMPACT_ATOMS: atom_id res chain seq x y z
N MET A 1 -10.24 5.49 -16.84
CA MET A 1 -11.19 6.28 -16.02
C MET A 1 -11.49 7.60 -16.73
N ASN A 2 -12.77 7.98 -16.92
CA ASN A 2 -13.11 9.20 -17.68
C ASN A 2 -12.77 10.45 -16.83
N LYS A 3 -11.84 11.30 -17.31
CA LYS A 3 -11.33 12.49 -16.58
C LYS A 3 -12.47 13.40 -16.08
N LYS A 4 -13.57 13.51 -16.83
CA LYS A 4 -14.74 14.29 -16.42
C LYS A 4 -15.41 13.74 -15.16
N LYS A 5 -15.54 12.42 -15.03
CA LYS A 5 -16.17 11.78 -13.85
C LYS A 5 -15.33 12.00 -12.60
N LEU A 6 -14.00 11.94 -12.72
CA LEU A 6 -13.06 12.23 -11.64
C LEU A 6 -13.20 13.66 -11.11
N ILE A 7 -13.21 14.64 -12.00
CA ILE A 7 -13.35 16.05 -11.63
C ILE A 7 -14.68 16.28 -10.92
N VAL A 8 -15.77 15.72 -11.46
CA VAL A 8 -17.11 15.81 -10.85
C VAL A 8 -17.11 15.19 -9.44
N SER A 9 -16.51 14.00 -9.26
CA SER A 9 -16.44 13.37 -7.94
C SER A 9 -15.62 14.18 -6.93
N THR A 10 -14.50 14.78 -7.35
CA THR A 10 -13.67 15.61 -6.46
C THR A 10 -14.40 16.88 -6.06
N ILE A 11 -15.07 17.55 -7.00
CA ILE A 11 -15.87 18.74 -6.72
C ILE A 11 -17.02 18.39 -5.75
N LEU A 12 -17.72 17.29 -6.01
CA LEU A 12 -18.81 16.82 -5.14
C LEU A 12 -18.31 16.62 -3.70
N LEU A 13 -17.16 15.96 -3.52
CA LEU A 13 -16.55 15.74 -2.20
C LEU A 13 -16.18 17.07 -1.50
N LEU A 14 -15.60 18.03 -2.22
CA LEU A 14 -15.25 19.34 -1.66
C LEU A 14 -16.50 20.14 -1.27
N VAL A 15 -17.55 20.09 -2.08
CA VAL A 15 -18.83 20.74 -1.76
C VAL A 15 -19.47 20.10 -0.54
N MET A 16 -19.51 18.76 -0.48
CA MET A 16 -20.02 18.03 0.69
C MET A 16 -19.26 18.39 1.97
N TRP A 17 -17.93 18.45 1.91
CA TRP A 17 -17.10 18.87 3.06
C TRP A 17 -17.37 20.33 3.44
N HIS A 18 -17.48 21.24 2.47
CA HIS A 18 -17.79 22.64 2.75
C HIS A 18 -19.17 22.82 3.41
N VAL A 19 -20.19 22.18 2.86
CA VAL A 19 -21.56 22.22 3.42
C VAL A 19 -21.58 21.62 4.84
N ALA A 20 -20.92 20.48 5.06
CA ALA A 20 -20.82 19.89 6.40
C ALA A 20 -20.12 20.81 7.41
N SER A 21 -19.08 21.53 6.97
CA SER A 21 -18.38 22.53 7.81
C SER A 21 -19.29 23.69 8.21
N LEU A 22 -20.14 24.17 7.28
CA LEU A 22 -21.12 25.22 7.56
C LEU A 22 -22.21 24.74 8.53
N ILE A 23 -22.72 23.52 8.37
CA ILE A 23 -23.77 22.94 9.23
C ILE A 23 -23.27 22.74 10.65
N LEU A 24 -22.07 22.17 10.82
CA LEU A 24 -21.52 21.90 12.14
C LEU A 24 -21.07 23.17 12.87
N ASN A 25 -20.61 24.18 12.13
CA ASN A 25 -20.13 25.47 12.63
C ASN A 25 -19.18 25.37 13.86
N LYS A 26 -18.31 24.36 13.84
CA LYS A 26 -17.35 24.04 14.91
C LYS A 26 -15.94 23.98 14.34
N ASN A 27 -14.95 24.42 15.13
CA ASN A 27 -13.53 24.38 14.74
C ASN A 27 -13.00 22.97 14.45
N ILE A 28 -13.68 21.93 14.94
CA ILE A 28 -13.31 20.52 14.71
C ILE A 28 -13.45 20.08 13.25
N LEU A 29 -14.26 20.78 12.45
CA LEU A 29 -14.37 20.58 11.00
C LEU A 29 -14.11 21.91 10.27
N PRO A 30 -12.83 22.30 10.10
CA PRO A 30 -12.49 23.52 9.39
C PRO A 30 -12.93 23.43 7.92
N SER A 31 -13.35 24.56 7.36
CA SER A 31 -13.78 24.63 5.97
C SER A 31 -12.60 24.36 5.03
N PRO A 32 -12.81 23.72 3.86
CA PRO A 32 -11.76 23.55 2.85
C PRO A 32 -11.11 24.87 2.42
N LEU A 33 -11.86 25.98 2.43
CA LEU A 33 -11.37 27.33 2.14
C LEU A 33 -10.31 27.83 3.12
N LYS A 34 -10.23 27.28 4.34
CA LYS A 34 -9.16 27.56 5.31
C LYS A 34 -8.00 26.57 5.15
N VAL A 35 -8.31 25.31 4.90
CA VAL A 35 -7.32 24.22 4.83
C VAL A 35 -6.44 24.32 3.58
N VAL A 36 -7.02 24.60 2.41
CA VAL A 36 -6.27 24.59 1.14
C VAL A 36 -5.24 25.72 1.08
N PRO A 37 -5.57 27.00 1.38
CA PRO A 37 -4.56 28.07 1.38
C PRO A 37 -3.48 27.85 2.45
N HIS A 38 -3.88 27.35 3.62
CA HIS A 38 -2.94 27.03 4.69
C HIS A 38 -1.97 25.89 4.30
N LEU A 39 -2.49 24.85 3.65
CA LEU A 39 -1.67 23.76 3.13
C LEU A 39 -0.61 24.30 2.17
N LEU A 40 -1.00 25.17 1.24
CA LEU A 40 -0.09 25.77 0.26
C LEU A 40 0.98 26.63 0.93
N SER A 41 0.65 27.37 2.00
CA SER A 41 1.63 28.21 2.70
C SER A 41 2.67 27.41 3.48
N ILE A 42 2.28 26.27 4.08
CA ILE A 42 3.19 25.43 4.87
C ILE A 42 3.85 24.30 4.05
N PHE A 43 3.52 24.18 2.76
CA PHE A 43 3.92 23.03 1.94
C PHE A 43 5.43 22.84 1.91
N ASN A 44 6.16 23.89 1.49
CA ASN A 44 7.61 23.85 1.36
C ASN A 44 8.33 23.93 2.72
N SER A 45 7.76 24.64 3.69
CA SER A 45 8.44 24.91 4.96
C SER A 45 8.28 23.80 6.00
N LYS A 46 7.16 23.06 5.97
CA LYS A 46 6.85 22.02 6.95
C LYS A 46 6.50 20.68 6.29
N LEU A 47 5.60 20.64 5.32
CA LEU A 47 5.01 19.36 4.88
C LEU A 47 5.97 18.49 4.03
N ILE A 48 6.84 19.09 3.23
CA ILE A 48 7.66 18.35 2.26
C ILE A 48 8.54 17.27 2.91
N ILE A 49 9.09 17.54 4.11
CA ILE A 49 9.90 16.56 4.84
C ILE A 49 9.03 15.38 5.30
N HIS A 50 7.85 15.65 5.84
CA HIS A 50 6.91 14.59 6.27
C HIS A 50 6.45 13.73 5.09
N ILE A 51 6.16 14.36 3.95
CA ILE A 51 5.82 13.67 2.69
C ILE A 51 6.96 12.72 2.29
N PHE A 52 8.20 13.21 2.28
CA PHE A 52 9.35 12.42 1.86
C PHE A 52 9.56 11.17 2.74
N TYR A 53 9.49 11.32 4.07
CA TYR A 53 9.61 10.18 4.99
C TYR A 53 8.48 9.17 4.80
N SER A 54 7.22 9.62 4.74
CA SER A 54 6.08 8.70 4.52
C SER A 54 6.16 7.99 3.17
N PHE A 55 6.51 8.72 2.12
CA PHE A 55 6.64 8.19 0.76
C PHE A 55 7.74 7.12 0.68
N SER A 56 8.94 7.43 1.21
CA SER A 56 10.07 6.50 1.20
C SER A 56 9.76 5.22 1.99
N ARG A 57 9.15 5.33 3.18
CA ARG A 57 8.73 4.18 3.99
C ARG A 57 7.80 3.23 3.24
N ILE A 58 6.77 3.78 2.58
CA ILE A 58 5.83 2.98 1.78
C ILE A 58 6.56 2.28 0.62
N ILE A 59 7.39 3.03 -0.12
CA ILE A 59 8.11 2.47 -1.27
C ILE A 59 9.03 1.34 -0.83
N PHE A 60 9.85 1.51 0.20
CA PHE A 60 10.73 0.45 0.67
C PHE A 60 9.95 -0.77 1.14
N GLY A 61 8.89 -0.58 1.92
CA GLY A 61 8.06 -1.69 2.39
C GLY A 61 7.43 -2.48 1.22
N ILE A 62 6.94 -1.78 0.19
CA ILE A 62 6.37 -2.43 -1.00
C ILE A 62 7.45 -3.14 -1.82
N LEU A 63 8.60 -2.49 -2.07
CA LEU A 63 9.67 -3.08 -2.85
C LEU A 63 10.20 -4.36 -2.21
N PHE A 64 10.45 -4.36 -0.91
CA PHE A 64 10.84 -5.58 -0.19
C PHE A 64 9.72 -6.63 -0.19
N GLY A 65 8.46 -6.19 -0.04
CA GLY A 65 7.31 -7.08 -0.04
C GLY A 65 7.12 -7.79 -1.39
N ILE A 66 7.29 -7.08 -2.51
CA ILE A 66 7.26 -7.64 -3.87
C ILE A 66 8.48 -8.54 -4.09
N ALA A 67 9.68 -8.06 -3.77
CA ALA A 67 10.92 -8.78 -4.04
C ALA A 67 10.97 -10.15 -3.38
N ILE A 68 10.36 -10.31 -2.20
CA ILE A 68 10.30 -11.59 -1.48
C ILE A 68 8.97 -12.31 -1.72
N GLY A 69 7.85 -11.59 -1.64
CA GLY A 69 6.52 -12.17 -1.66
C GLY A 69 6.13 -12.73 -3.02
N TRP A 70 6.56 -12.09 -4.11
CA TRP A 70 6.21 -12.55 -5.45
C TRP A 70 6.92 -13.87 -5.82
N PRO A 71 8.25 -14.01 -5.67
CA PRO A 71 8.92 -15.29 -5.86
C PRO A 71 8.40 -16.38 -4.91
N MET A 72 8.19 -16.05 -3.64
CA MET A 72 7.71 -17.01 -2.65
C MET A 72 6.30 -17.50 -2.99
N GLY A 73 5.40 -16.61 -3.42
CA GLY A 73 4.08 -16.98 -3.92
C GLY A 73 4.14 -17.89 -5.14
N ILE A 74 5.08 -17.64 -6.06
CA ILE A 74 5.30 -18.52 -7.23
C ILE A 74 5.76 -19.91 -6.79
N ILE A 75 6.76 -19.98 -5.91
CA ILE A 75 7.33 -21.24 -5.43
C ILE A 75 6.26 -22.06 -4.70
N VAL A 76 5.50 -21.45 -3.80
CA VAL A 76 4.45 -22.12 -3.03
C VAL A 76 3.27 -22.53 -3.94
N GLY A 77 2.95 -21.74 -4.95
CA GLY A 77 1.87 -22.07 -5.90
C GLY A 77 2.24 -23.23 -6.84
N TYR A 78 3.50 -23.31 -7.28
CA TYR A 78 3.95 -24.28 -8.28
C TYR A 78 4.45 -25.59 -7.69
N PHE A 79 5.26 -25.54 -6.63
CA PHE A 79 5.87 -26.75 -6.05
C PHE A 79 5.00 -27.31 -4.91
N LYS A 80 4.42 -28.50 -5.13
CA LYS A 80 3.61 -29.19 -4.11
C LYS A 80 4.31 -29.32 -2.75
N LYS A 81 5.60 -29.66 -2.73
CA LYS A 81 6.37 -29.73 -1.47
C LYS A 81 6.42 -28.38 -0.75
N ALA A 82 6.63 -27.28 -1.48
CA ALA A 82 6.65 -25.95 -0.86
C ALA A 82 5.27 -25.57 -0.32
N ASP A 83 4.21 -25.92 -1.06
CA ASP A 83 2.82 -25.75 -0.61
C ASP A 83 2.55 -26.49 0.70
N ASP A 84 2.88 -27.78 0.77
CA ASP A 84 2.61 -28.65 1.92
C ASP A 84 3.23 -28.11 3.23
N TYR A 85 4.43 -27.51 3.17
CA TYR A 85 5.12 -26.97 4.36
C TYR A 85 4.77 -25.50 4.66
N ILE A 86 4.62 -24.66 3.63
CA ILE A 86 4.53 -23.21 3.81
C ILE A 86 3.07 -22.75 3.90
N SER A 87 2.13 -23.38 3.20
CA SER A 87 0.72 -22.97 3.22
C SER A 87 0.08 -23.06 4.62
N PRO A 88 0.35 -24.08 5.46
CA PRO A 88 -0.13 -24.08 6.85
C PRO A 88 0.37 -22.87 7.64
N ILE A 89 1.64 -22.51 7.50
CA ILE A 89 2.24 -21.35 8.17
C ILE A 89 1.57 -20.05 7.71
N ILE A 90 1.38 -19.90 6.39
CA ILE A 90 0.66 -18.75 5.82
C ILE A 90 -0.76 -18.70 6.38
N TYR A 91 -1.47 -19.83 6.46
CA TYR A 91 -2.85 -19.88 6.97
C TYR A 91 -2.97 -19.41 8.42
N PHE A 92 -1.97 -19.73 9.27
CA PHE A 92 -1.96 -19.25 10.66
C PHE A 92 -1.58 -17.77 10.79
N ILE A 93 -0.63 -17.28 9.98
CA ILE A 93 -0.11 -15.91 10.11
C ILE A 93 -0.96 -14.89 9.35
N TYR A 94 -1.59 -15.30 8.25
CA TYR A 94 -2.35 -14.40 7.38
C TYR A 94 -3.54 -13.71 8.07
N PRO A 95 -4.34 -14.36 8.94
CA PRO A 95 -5.43 -13.70 9.64
C PRO A 95 -4.98 -12.71 10.73
N ILE A 96 -3.73 -12.80 11.19
CA ILE A 96 -3.24 -11.97 12.29
C ILE A 96 -3.20 -10.50 11.82
N PRO A 97 -3.83 -9.56 12.55
CA PRO A 97 -3.76 -8.15 12.23
C PRO A 97 -2.33 -7.67 12.46
N LYS A 98 -1.58 -7.40 11.38
CA LYS A 98 -0.15 -7.04 11.46
C LYS A 98 0.07 -5.78 12.29
N ILE A 99 -0.87 -4.85 12.28
CA ILE A 99 -0.85 -3.66 13.12
C ILE A 99 -0.79 -3.97 14.62
N ALA A 100 -1.41 -5.06 15.08
CA ALA A 100 -1.38 -5.45 16.50
C ALA A 100 0.02 -5.91 16.94
N LEU A 101 0.89 -6.26 15.99
CA LEU A 101 2.29 -6.64 16.25
C LEU A 101 3.21 -5.41 16.35
N LEU A 102 2.71 -4.20 16.09
CA LEU A 102 3.51 -2.97 16.12
C LEU A 102 4.27 -2.78 17.45
N PRO A 103 3.66 -2.93 18.65
CA PRO A 103 4.39 -2.78 19.91
C PRO A 103 5.49 -3.83 20.09
N ILE A 104 5.26 -5.07 19.63
CA ILE A 104 6.25 -6.15 19.70
C ILE A 104 7.47 -5.78 18.85
N PHE A 105 7.25 -5.32 17.61
CA PHE A 105 8.36 -4.90 16.75
C PHE A 105 9.06 -3.66 17.25
N MET A 106 8.36 -2.76 17.94
CA MET A 106 8.99 -1.62 18.62
C MET A 106 9.90 -2.06 19.76
N LEU A 107 9.52 -3.09 20.52
CA LEU A 107 10.36 -3.64 21.58
C LEU A 107 11.60 -4.36 21.01
N LEU A 108 11.44 -5.09 19.91
CA LEU A 108 12.51 -5.87 19.30
C LEU A 108 13.51 -5.02 18.51
N PHE A 109 13.02 -4.06 17.72
CA PHE A 109 13.81 -3.30 16.76
C PHE A 109 13.94 -1.81 17.11
N GLY A 110 13.28 -1.36 18.17
CA GLY A 110 13.21 0.03 18.56
C GLY A 110 12.19 0.84 17.76
N LEU A 111 12.21 2.17 17.97
CA LEU A 111 11.28 3.12 17.35
C LEU A 111 11.78 3.69 16.01
N GLY A 112 12.80 3.06 15.41
CA GLY A 112 13.47 3.55 14.21
C GLY A 112 12.66 3.43 12.91
N GLU A 113 13.31 3.78 11.79
CA GLU A 113 12.74 3.64 10.44
C GLU A 113 12.48 2.17 10.07
N PHE A 114 13.36 1.28 10.51
CA PHE A 114 13.28 -0.14 10.22
C PHE A 114 11.94 -0.75 10.63
N THR A 115 11.46 -0.50 11.85
CA THR A 115 10.19 -1.01 12.37
C THR A 115 8.99 -0.63 11.50
N LYS A 116 8.97 0.62 11.02
CA LYS A 116 7.90 1.18 10.20
C LYS A 116 7.90 0.58 8.79
N ILE A 117 9.09 0.43 8.21
CA ILE A 117 9.25 -0.23 6.91
C ILE A 117 8.91 -1.72 7.03
N PHE A 118 9.33 -2.37 8.12
CA PHE A 118 9.13 -3.80 8.35
C PHE A 118 7.66 -4.17 8.50
N ILE A 119 6.86 -3.36 9.18
CA ILE A 119 5.42 -3.66 9.30
C ILE A 119 4.70 -3.53 7.95
N ILE A 120 5.05 -2.52 7.14
CA ILE A 120 4.55 -2.36 5.77
C ILE A 120 4.96 -3.56 4.92
N PHE A 121 6.25 -3.93 4.99
CA PHE A 121 6.79 -5.10 4.33
C PHE A 121 5.98 -6.37 4.65
N LEU A 122 5.69 -6.66 5.92
CA LEU A 122 4.93 -7.85 6.31
C LEU A 122 3.52 -7.87 5.71
N ILE A 123 2.84 -6.73 5.68
CA ILE A 123 1.48 -6.63 5.10
C ILE A 123 1.53 -6.97 3.62
N VAL A 124 2.43 -6.33 2.89
CA VAL A 124 2.59 -6.52 1.44
C VAL A 124 3.04 -7.95 1.14
N LEU A 125 4.01 -8.47 1.89
CA LEU A 125 4.56 -9.81 1.74
C LEU A 125 3.45 -10.87 1.77
N PHE A 126 2.69 -10.92 2.86
CA PHE A 126 1.67 -11.97 3.02
C PHE A 126 0.50 -11.82 2.03
N GLN A 127 0.11 -10.57 1.71
CA GLN A 127 -0.95 -10.33 0.73
C GLN A 127 -0.53 -10.82 -0.67
N ILE A 128 0.71 -10.55 -1.07
CA ILE A 128 1.24 -11.00 -2.36
C ILE A 128 1.39 -12.52 -2.38
N ILE A 129 1.99 -13.13 -1.34
CA ILE A 129 2.20 -14.58 -1.31
C ILE A 129 0.89 -15.34 -1.51
N VAL A 130 -0.16 -14.99 -0.76
CA VAL A 130 -1.47 -15.66 -0.83
C VAL A 130 -2.07 -15.52 -2.22
N ASN A 131 -2.20 -14.28 -2.71
CA ASN A 131 -2.86 -14.02 -3.99
C ASN A 131 -2.11 -14.61 -5.20
N ILE A 132 -0.77 -14.63 -5.17
CA ILE A 132 0.05 -15.20 -6.24
C ILE A 132 0.00 -16.73 -6.20
N ARG A 133 0.07 -17.33 -5.01
CA ARG A 133 -0.07 -18.78 -4.85
C ARG A 133 -1.40 -19.25 -5.43
N ASP A 134 -2.48 -18.60 -5.04
CA ASP A 134 -3.84 -18.99 -5.47
C ASP A 134 -3.99 -18.77 -6.99
N CYS A 135 -3.50 -17.64 -7.51
CA CYS A 135 -3.45 -17.38 -8.95
C CYS A 135 -2.74 -18.48 -9.75
N ILE A 136 -1.66 -19.07 -9.23
CA ILE A 136 -0.90 -20.10 -9.93
C ILE A 136 -1.60 -21.46 -9.87
N LYS A 137 -2.22 -21.77 -8.73
CA LYS A 137 -3.02 -23.00 -8.57
C LYS A 137 -4.26 -23.00 -9.47
N ASP A 138 -4.81 -21.83 -9.76
CA ASP A 138 -5.98 -21.66 -10.61
C ASP A 138 -5.65 -21.62 -12.12
N LEU A 139 -4.38 -21.70 -12.51
CA LEU A 139 -4.00 -21.74 -13.92
C LEU A 139 -4.47 -23.04 -14.58
N ASP A 140 -5.02 -22.93 -15.79
CA ASP A 140 -5.41 -24.08 -16.60
C ASP A 140 -4.19 -24.98 -16.87
N PRO A 141 -4.25 -26.28 -16.52
CA PRO A 141 -3.19 -27.24 -16.82
C PRO A 141 -2.76 -27.29 -18.29
N THR A 142 -3.63 -26.89 -19.22
CA THR A 142 -3.32 -26.86 -20.66
C THR A 142 -2.22 -25.85 -21.02
N LEU A 143 -2.02 -24.78 -20.22
CA LEU A 143 -0.93 -23.83 -20.44
C LEU A 143 0.46 -24.49 -20.40
N TYR A 144 0.60 -25.59 -19.64
CA TYR A 144 1.88 -26.27 -19.44
C TYR A 144 2.21 -27.26 -20.58
N TYR A 145 1.23 -27.72 -21.36
CA TYR A 145 1.41 -28.79 -22.35
C TYR A 145 2.47 -28.48 -23.43
N PRO A 146 2.50 -27.28 -24.04
CA PRO A 146 3.48 -26.98 -25.09
C PRO A 146 4.93 -27.03 -24.57
N LEU A 147 5.19 -26.49 -23.37
CA LEU A 147 6.54 -26.50 -22.80
C LEU A 147 6.94 -27.89 -22.29
N ASN A 148 5.99 -28.65 -21.73
CA ASN A 148 6.23 -30.03 -21.30
C ASN A 148 6.56 -30.94 -22.49
N ALA A 149 5.87 -30.78 -23.62
CA ALA A 149 6.15 -31.53 -24.85
C ALA A 149 7.56 -31.24 -25.41
N LEU A 150 8.10 -30.04 -25.17
CA LEU A 150 9.45 -29.64 -25.55
C LEU A 150 10.53 -30.07 -24.53
N GLY A 151 10.16 -30.78 -23.45
CA GLY A 151 11.11 -31.20 -22.41
C GLY A 151 11.68 -30.04 -21.58
N SER A 152 10.90 -28.97 -21.40
CA SER A 152 11.36 -27.76 -20.72
C SER A 152 11.68 -28.01 -19.24
N LYS A 153 12.67 -27.29 -18.72
CA LYS A 153 13.00 -27.27 -17.28
C LYS A 153 12.02 -26.39 -16.51
N ASP A 154 11.88 -26.64 -15.20
CA ASP A 154 11.05 -25.81 -14.30
C ASP A 154 11.38 -24.32 -14.37
N SER A 155 12.65 -23.95 -14.54
CA SER A 155 13.07 -22.55 -14.70
C SER A 155 12.46 -21.88 -15.93
N GLN A 156 12.30 -22.64 -17.02
CA GLN A 156 11.68 -22.15 -18.26
C GLN A 156 10.18 -21.99 -18.07
N ILE A 157 9.52 -22.90 -17.36
CA ILE A 157 8.09 -22.81 -17.00
C ILE A 157 7.85 -21.58 -16.13
N ILE A 158 8.67 -21.38 -15.08
CA ILE A 158 8.57 -20.21 -14.20
C ILE A 158 8.72 -18.92 -15.01
N GLN A 159 9.74 -18.82 -15.85
CA GLN A 159 10.04 -17.60 -16.60
C GLN A 159 9.03 -17.27 -17.69
N HIS A 160 8.52 -18.28 -18.41
CA HIS A 160 7.69 -18.06 -19.61
C HIS A 160 6.20 -18.23 -19.38
N ILE A 161 5.78 -18.92 -18.32
CA ILE A 161 4.37 -19.12 -17.97
C ILE A 161 4.05 -18.39 -16.66
N LEU A 162 4.68 -18.78 -15.55
CA LEU A 162 4.22 -18.37 -14.22
C LEU A 162 4.45 -16.88 -13.93
N ILE A 163 5.64 -16.36 -14.27
CA ILE A 163 5.95 -14.93 -14.10
C ILE A 163 4.98 -14.07 -14.91
N PRO A 164 4.81 -14.27 -16.25
CA PRO A 164 3.85 -13.52 -17.03
C PRO A 164 2.40 -13.66 -16.55
N ALA A 165 1.96 -14.88 -16.23
CA ALA A 165 0.59 -15.15 -15.81
C ALA A 165 0.25 -14.55 -14.44
N SER A 166 1.22 -14.42 -13.55
CA SER A 166 1.03 -13.87 -12.20
C SER A 166 1.14 -12.34 -12.11
N LEU A 167 1.67 -11.66 -13.14
CA LEU A 167 1.80 -10.19 -13.16
C LEU A 167 0.48 -9.44 -12.91
N PRO A 168 -0.66 -9.79 -13.53
CA PRO A 168 -1.94 -9.12 -13.24
C PRO A 168 -2.35 -9.25 -11.77
N SER A 169 -2.20 -10.47 -11.20
CA SER A 169 -2.49 -10.74 -9.78
C SER A 169 -1.53 -9.98 -8.87
N LEU A 170 -0.26 -9.84 -9.24
CA LEU A 170 0.72 -9.03 -8.51
C LEU A 170 0.27 -7.58 -8.42
N PHE A 171 -0.06 -6.93 -9.54
CA PHE A 171 -0.50 -5.54 -9.54
C PHE A 171 -1.79 -5.34 -8.76
N SER A 172 -2.75 -6.27 -8.87
CA SER A 172 -3.97 -6.26 -8.05
C SER A 172 -3.65 -6.33 -6.55
N SER A 173 -2.74 -7.24 -6.17
CA SER A 173 -2.30 -7.42 -4.78
C SER A 173 -1.60 -6.18 -4.24
N VAL A 174 -0.71 -5.57 -5.02
CA VAL A 174 0.00 -4.34 -4.65
C VAL A 174 -0.98 -3.17 -4.44
N ARG A 175 -2.00 -3.03 -5.30
CA ARG A 175 -3.06 -2.01 -5.14
C ARG A 175 -3.83 -2.19 -3.84
N ILE A 176 -4.22 -3.42 -3.51
CA ILE A 176 -4.94 -3.73 -2.27
C ILE A 176 -4.04 -3.47 -1.06
N SER A 177 -2.79 -3.95 -1.10
CA SER A 177 -1.85 -3.77 0.01
C SER A 177 -1.45 -2.31 0.20
N LEU A 178 -1.50 -1.47 -0.84
CA LEU A 178 -1.21 -0.05 -0.73
C LEU A 178 -2.19 0.66 0.22
N GLY A 179 -3.49 0.42 0.04
CA GLY A 179 -4.53 1.04 0.84
C GLY A 179 -4.37 0.71 2.33
N THR A 180 -4.11 -0.56 2.63
CA THR A 180 -3.88 -1.03 4.01
C THR A 180 -2.55 -0.54 4.57
N SER A 181 -1.52 -0.45 3.73
CA SER A 181 -0.19 0.05 4.11
C SER A 181 -0.22 1.54 4.48
N ILE A 182 -1.00 2.38 3.79
CA ILE A 182 -1.16 3.81 4.15
C ILE A 182 -1.85 3.95 5.50
N ALA A 183 -2.92 3.18 5.73
CA ALA A 183 -3.63 3.19 7.02
C ALA A 183 -2.71 2.77 8.16
N ILE A 184 -1.88 1.73 7.96
CA ILE A 184 -0.96 1.24 8.98
C ILE A 184 0.24 2.16 9.14
N LEU A 185 0.72 2.79 8.07
CA LEU A 185 1.77 3.79 8.13
C LEU A 185 1.35 4.92 9.08
N PHE A 186 0.14 5.46 8.93
CA PHE A 186 -0.40 6.50 9.82
C PHE A 186 -0.24 6.13 11.30
N PHE A 187 -0.64 4.91 11.67
CA PHE A 187 -0.47 4.43 13.04
C PHE A 187 1.00 4.24 13.42
N SER A 188 1.82 3.67 12.53
CA SER A 188 3.25 3.44 12.81
C SER A 188 4.05 4.74 12.98
N GLU A 189 3.64 5.82 12.31
CA GLU A 189 4.25 7.14 12.40
C GLU A 189 3.75 7.93 13.60
N THR A 190 2.75 7.45 14.33
CA THR A 190 2.28 8.10 15.56
C THR A 190 3.27 7.87 16.72
N PHE A 191 4.09 6.83 16.65
CA PHE A 191 4.95 6.40 17.75
C PHE A 191 6.43 6.62 17.44
N GLY A 192 7.12 7.35 18.32
CA GLY A 192 8.57 7.38 18.36
C GLY A 192 9.25 7.90 17.08
N THR A 193 8.64 8.86 16.40
CA THR A 193 9.24 9.53 15.23
C THR A 193 8.98 11.03 15.28
N THR A 194 9.83 11.78 14.59
CA THR A 194 9.73 13.24 14.44
C THR A 194 9.33 13.64 13.02
N TYR A 195 9.28 12.68 12.08
CA TYR A 195 8.98 12.92 10.67
C TYR A 195 7.99 11.88 10.14
N GLY A 196 7.18 12.28 9.16
CA GLY A 196 6.06 11.49 8.62
C GLY A 196 4.73 12.22 8.76
N LEU A 197 3.80 11.92 7.86
CA LEU A 197 2.47 12.52 7.80
C LEU A 197 1.59 12.06 8.96
N GLY A 198 1.70 10.81 9.41
CA GLY A 198 0.98 10.33 10.59
C GLY A 198 1.41 11.06 11.86
N TYR A 199 2.73 11.27 12.04
CA TYR A 199 3.26 12.12 13.10
C TYR A 199 2.68 13.54 13.00
N PHE A 200 2.78 14.17 11.83
CA PHE A 200 2.30 15.55 11.64
C PHE A 200 0.81 15.71 11.95
N ILE A 201 -0.03 14.78 11.50
CA ILE A 201 -1.46 14.79 11.77
C ILE A 201 -1.72 14.67 13.28
N MET A 202 -1.07 13.70 13.95
CA MET A 202 -1.27 13.47 15.38
C MET A 202 -0.77 14.66 16.22
N ASP A 203 0.40 15.19 15.89
CA ASP A 203 1.02 16.33 16.53
C ASP A 203 0.14 17.60 16.39
N SER A 204 -0.41 17.86 15.20
CA SER A 204 -1.39 18.93 15.00
C SER A 204 -2.69 18.71 15.79
N MET A 205 -3.15 17.45 15.90
CA MET A 205 -4.33 17.10 16.71
C MET A 205 -4.09 17.38 18.19
N LEU A 206 -2.92 17.02 18.73
CA LEU A 206 -2.54 17.26 20.12
C LEU A 206 -2.42 18.76 20.44
N ARG A 207 -2.01 19.58 19.46
CA ARG A 207 -2.03 21.05 19.55
C ARG A 207 -3.42 21.67 19.33
N ILE A 208 -4.45 20.88 19.06
CA ILE A 208 -5.81 21.36 18.72
C ILE A 208 -5.79 22.26 17.46
N ASN A 209 -4.75 22.14 16.62
CA ASN A 209 -4.67 22.85 15.35
C ASN A 209 -5.32 22.01 14.24
N TYR A 210 -6.66 22.07 14.18
CA TYR A 210 -7.41 21.32 13.19
C TYR A 210 -7.10 21.75 11.76
N VAL A 211 -6.73 23.01 11.50
CA VAL A 211 -6.37 23.44 10.14
C VAL A 211 -5.12 22.69 9.66
N GLU A 212 -4.06 22.65 10.46
CA GLU A 212 -2.85 21.86 10.15
C GLU A 212 -3.18 20.36 10.08
N MET A 213 -3.97 19.82 11.01
CA MET A 213 -4.35 18.41 11.02
C MET A 213 -5.03 18.00 9.70
N TYR A 214 -6.01 18.77 9.23
CA TYR A 214 -6.69 18.50 7.96
C TYR A 214 -5.78 18.75 6.75
N SER A 215 -4.84 19.71 6.81
CA SER A 215 -3.81 19.84 5.77
C SER A 215 -2.98 18.56 5.65
N GLY A 216 -2.56 17.97 6.76
CA GLY A 216 -1.84 16.69 6.78
C GLY A 216 -2.67 15.54 6.21
N ILE A 217 -3.95 15.43 6.59
CA ILE A 217 -4.88 14.39 6.09
C ILE A 217 -5.07 14.51 4.57
N VAL A 218 -5.25 15.73 4.04
CA VAL A 218 -5.36 15.98 2.60
C VAL A 218 -4.09 15.55 1.88
N VAL A 219 -2.91 15.89 2.41
CA VAL A 219 -1.63 15.49 1.82
C VAL A 219 -1.43 13.97 1.85
N LEU A 220 -1.75 13.30 2.96
CA LEU A 220 -1.67 11.84 3.07
C LEU A 220 -2.61 11.16 2.06
N SER A 221 -3.81 11.71 1.87
CA SER A 221 -4.78 11.23 0.89
C SER A 221 -4.28 11.41 -0.55
N LEU A 222 -3.69 12.58 -0.85
CA LEU A 222 -3.09 12.86 -2.16
C LEU A 222 -1.88 11.97 -2.45
N LEU A 223 -1.03 11.70 -1.43
CA LEU A 223 0.09 10.78 -1.54
C LEU A 223 -0.40 9.37 -1.87
N GLY A 224 -1.45 8.90 -1.19
CA GLY A 224 -2.06 7.61 -1.48
C GLY A 224 -2.62 7.52 -2.91
N LEU A 225 -3.36 8.54 -3.34
CA LEU A 225 -3.87 8.63 -4.71
C LEU A 225 -2.74 8.67 -5.74
N PHE A 226 -1.68 9.42 -5.46
CA PHE A 226 -0.50 9.49 -6.31
C PHE A 226 0.16 8.11 -6.49
N LEU A 227 0.37 7.38 -5.39
CA LEU A 227 0.94 6.02 -5.44
C LEU A 227 0.02 5.06 -6.21
N PHE A 228 -1.30 5.17 -6.03
CA PHE A 228 -2.27 4.35 -6.75
C PHE A 228 -2.21 4.58 -8.26
N ILE A 229 -2.19 5.85 -8.68
CA ILE A 229 -2.04 6.23 -10.10
C ILE A 229 -0.70 5.75 -10.65
N LEU A 230 0.37 5.87 -9.87
CA LEU A 230 1.70 5.43 -10.29
C LEU A 230 1.71 3.93 -10.58
N ILE A 231 1.09 3.11 -9.74
CA ILE A 231 0.93 1.67 -10.00
C ILE A 231 0.03 1.40 -11.19
N ASP A 232 -1.04 2.15 -11.40
CA ASP A 232 -1.89 1.99 -12.59
C ASP A 232 -1.12 2.24 -13.89
N ILE A 233 -0.29 3.28 -13.91
CA ILE A 233 0.55 3.61 -15.07
C ILE A 233 1.56 2.48 -15.32
N ILE A 234 2.22 1.99 -14.27
CA ILE A 234 3.18 0.88 -14.36
C ILE A 234 2.46 -0.38 -14.85
N SER A 235 1.34 -0.74 -14.23
CA SER A 235 0.53 -1.91 -14.57
C SER A 235 0.12 -1.90 -16.03
N ASN A 236 -0.42 -0.79 -16.54
CA ASN A 236 -0.82 -0.65 -17.94
C ASN A 236 0.36 -0.77 -18.92
N LYS A 237 1.59 -0.43 -18.49
CA LYS A 237 2.79 -0.58 -19.32
C LYS A 237 3.24 -2.04 -19.45
N TYR A 238 3.15 -2.82 -18.36
CA TYR A 238 3.57 -4.22 -18.32
C TYR A 238 2.48 -5.20 -18.78
N LEU A 239 1.21 -4.83 -18.68
CA LEU A 239 0.04 -5.66 -19.03
C LEU A 239 -0.56 -5.33 -20.39
N LYS A 240 0.20 -4.71 -21.32
CA LYS A 240 -0.31 -4.32 -22.66
C LYS A 240 -0.79 -5.49 -23.54
N TRP A 241 -0.42 -6.71 -23.17
CA TRP A 241 -0.75 -7.93 -23.90
C TRP A 241 -2.09 -8.55 -23.47
N GLN A 242 -2.68 -8.07 -22.37
CA GLN A 242 -4.07 -8.33 -22.00
C GLN A 242 -5.00 -7.40 -22.78
#